data_AF-A0A521ULC8-F1
#
_entry.id   AF-A0A521ULC8-F1
#
_cell.length_a   1.000
_cell.length_b   1.000
_cell.length_c   1.000
_cell.angle_alpha   90.00
_cell.angle_beta   90.00
_cell.angle_gamma   90.00
#
_symmetry.space_group_name_H-M   'P 1'
#
loop_
_entity.id
_entity.type
_entity.pdbx_description
1 polymer ?
#
loop_
_entity_poly.entity_id
_entity_poly.type
_entity_poly.pdbx_seq_one_letter_code
_entity_poly.pdbx_strand_id
1 'polypeptide(L)'
;MSLQSLDVFALRDTVVGEYERFATSFTRIHADDIREQIAAVYAGARYWPEPLLQINPSYKEGPTVEALVNDGTLHPGCADIFRSGAGAGGARGETLRLHKHQQQAVDIAALGESYVVTTGTGSGKS
;
A
#
# COMPACT_ATOMS: atom_id res chain seq x y z
N MET A 1 -14.33 30.26 -0.28
CA MET A 1 -13.85 29.49 -1.44
C MET A 1 -14.07 28.01 -1.12
N SER A 2 -15.09 27.40 -1.70
CA SER A 2 -15.33 25.96 -1.58
C SER A 2 -14.30 25.26 -2.47
N LEU A 3 -13.52 24.34 -1.90
CA LEU A 3 -12.76 23.37 -2.69
C LEU A 3 -13.80 22.54 -3.44
N GLN A 4 -13.88 22.73 -4.77
CA GLN A 4 -14.60 21.80 -5.62
C GLN A 4 -13.97 20.41 -5.38
N SER A 5 -14.73 19.50 -4.79
CA SER A 5 -14.28 18.13 -4.60
C SER A 5 -14.08 17.52 -5.99
N LEU A 6 -12.87 17.03 -6.27
CA LEU A 6 -12.59 16.29 -7.50
C LEU A 6 -13.49 15.04 -7.54
N ASP A 7 -14.38 14.97 -8.52
CA ASP A 7 -15.10 13.74 -8.83
C ASP A 7 -14.17 12.83 -9.63
N VAL A 8 -13.56 11.89 -8.91
CA VAL A 8 -12.62 10.92 -9.48
C VAL A 8 -13.28 9.98 -10.48
N PHE A 9 -14.58 9.71 -10.35
CA PHE A 9 -15.32 8.84 -11.27
C PHE A 9 -15.62 9.57 -12.58
N ALA A 10 -16.07 10.83 -12.50
CA ALA A 10 -16.28 11.65 -13.69
C ALA A 10 -14.96 11.88 -14.47
N LEU A 11 -13.85 12.06 -13.74
CA LEU A 11 -12.53 12.17 -14.36
C LEU A 11 -12.13 10.87 -15.07
N ARG A 12 -12.31 9.72 -14.44
CA ARG A 12 -12.07 8.40 -15.07
C ARG A 12 -12.86 8.27 -16.37
N ASP A 13 -14.17 8.51 -16.33
CA ASP A 13 -15.04 8.32 -17.49
C ASP A 13 -14.63 9.22 -18.65
N THR A 14 -14.22 10.46 -18.35
CA THR A 14 -13.67 11.39 -19.33
C THR A 14 -12.40 10.86 -19.97
N VAL A 15 -11.43 10.42 -19.16
CA VAL A 15 -10.13 9.90 -19.63
C VAL A 15 -10.31 8.64 -20.48
N VAL A 16 -11.13 7.69 -20.04
CA VAL A 16 -11.42 6.46 -20.79
C VAL A 16 -12.07 6.80 -22.13
N GLY A 17 -13.07 7.68 -22.15
CA GLY A 17 -13.75 8.07 -23.39
C GLY A 17 -12.88 8.88 -24.37
N GLU A 18 -11.92 9.66 -23.89
CA GLU A 18 -10.91 10.29 -24.75
C GLU A 18 -9.96 9.28 -25.37
N TYR A 19 -9.49 8.32 -24.57
CA TYR A 19 -8.58 7.28 -25.05
C TYR A 19 -9.24 6.34 -26.05
N GLU A 20 -10.50 5.96 -25.82
CA GLU A 20 -11.30 5.18 -26.76
C GLU A 20 -11.40 5.89 -28.12
N ARG A 21 -11.84 7.16 -28.12
CA ARG A 21 -11.97 7.97 -29.36
C ARG A 21 -10.65 8.06 -30.10
N PHE A 22 -9.55 8.29 -29.37
CA PHE A 22 -8.21 8.34 -29.94
C PHE A 22 -7.85 6.99 -30.58
N ALA A 23 -7.97 5.88 -29.85
CA ALA A 23 -7.62 4.55 -30.33
C ALA A 23 -8.40 4.12 -31.58
N THR A 24 -9.67 4.52 -31.70
CA THR A 24 -10.51 4.20 -32.86
C THR A 24 -10.39 5.19 -34.02
N SER A 25 -9.69 6.33 -33.85
CA SER A 25 -9.66 7.41 -34.85
C SER A 25 -8.77 7.14 -36.07
N PHE A 26 -7.80 6.23 -35.97
CA PHE A 26 -6.73 6.08 -36.97
C PHE A 26 -7.08 5.16 -38.14
N THR A 27 -8.09 4.29 -38.00
CA THR A 27 -8.38 3.26 -39.01
C THR A 27 -9.84 3.28 -39.42
N ARG A 28 -10.08 3.53 -40.72
CA ARG A 28 -11.40 3.38 -41.31
C ARG A 28 -11.58 1.95 -41.81
N ILE A 29 -12.36 1.16 -41.09
CA ILE A 29 -12.74 -0.19 -41.50
C ILE A 29 -13.82 -0.08 -42.57
N HIS A 30 -13.68 -0.79 -43.70
CA HIS A 30 -14.67 -0.82 -44.78
C HIS A 30 -15.56 -2.06 -44.78
N ALA A 31 -15.04 -3.19 -44.30
CA ALA A 31 -15.80 -4.43 -44.17
C ALA A 31 -16.74 -4.35 -42.96
N ASP A 32 -18.04 -4.56 -43.19
CA ASP A 32 -19.05 -4.34 -42.17
C ASP A 32 -19.01 -5.39 -41.05
N ASP A 33 -18.71 -6.65 -41.40
CA ASP A 33 -18.49 -7.74 -40.44
C ASP A 33 -17.37 -7.45 -39.44
N ILE A 34 -16.23 -6.94 -39.93
CA ILE A 34 -15.09 -6.57 -39.09
C ILE A 34 -15.44 -5.35 -38.22
N ARG A 35 -16.15 -4.36 -38.79
CA ARG A 35 -16.57 -3.16 -38.06
C ARG A 35 -17.47 -3.52 -36.88
N GLU A 36 -18.47 -4.37 -37.12
CA GLU A 36 -19.41 -4.83 -36.09
C GLU A 36 -18.70 -5.59 -34.98
N GLN A 37 -17.78 -6.50 -35.35
CA GLN A 37 -17.02 -7.26 -34.36
C GLN A 37 -16.15 -6.34 -33.48
N ILE A 38 -15.47 -5.37 -34.07
CA ILE A 38 -14.63 -4.42 -33.32
C ILE A 38 -15.49 -3.56 -32.39
N ALA A 39 -16.63 -3.05 -32.86
CA ALA A 39 -17.56 -2.29 -32.02
C ALA A 39 -18.05 -3.13 -30.82
N ALA A 40 -18.35 -4.41 -31.03
CA ALA A 40 -18.76 -5.32 -29.96
C ALA A 40 -17.65 -5.56 -28.92
N VAL A 41 -16.39 -5.66 -29.35
CA VAL A 41 -15.26 -5.82 -28.41
C VAL A 41 -15.07 -4.59 -27.53
N TYR A 42 -15.19 -3.38 -28.10
CA TYR A 42 -15.10 -2.12 -27.35
C TYR A 42 -16.27 -1.93 -26.38
N ALA A 43 -17.50 -2.26 -26.81
CA ALA A 43 -18.68 -2.23 -25.94
C ALA A 43 -18.59 -3.20 -24.76
N GLY A 44 -17.83 -4.29 -24.88
CA GLY A 44 -17.61 -5.27 -23.82
C GLY A 44 -16.63 -4.86 -22.72
N ALA A 45 -16.17 -3.61 -22.69
CA ALA A 45 -15.18 -3.07 -21.73
C ALA A 45 -13.88 -3.90 -21.63
N ARG A 46 -13.54 -4.67 -22.68
CA ARG A 46 -12.39 -5.58 -22.69
C ARG A 46 -11.06 -4.84 -22.52
N TYR A 47 -10.97 -3.62 -23.05
CA TYR A 47 -9.75 -2.81 -23.03
C TYR A 47 -9.70 -1.83 -21.85
N TRP A 48 -10.81 -1.64 -21.14
CA TRP A 48 -10.95 -0.73 -20.00
C TRP A 48 -11.78 -1.41 -18.91
N PRO A 49 -11.20 -2.44 -18.24
CA PRO A 49 -11.86 -3.11 -17.14
C PRO A 49 -12.11 -2.14 -15.98
N GLU A 50 -13.02 -2.52 -15.08
CA GLU A 50 -13.22 -1.81 -13.82
C GLU A 50 -11.89 -1.66 -13.08
N PRO A 51 -11.66 -0.50 -12.42
CA PRO A 51 -10.41 -0.28 -11.70
C PRO A 51 -10.27 -1.32 -10.59
N LEU A 52 -9.04 -1.81 -10.40
CA LEU A 52 -8.72 -2.67 -9.27
C LEU A 52 -8.85 -1.86 -7.98
N LEU A 53 -9.94 -2.10 -7.23
CA LEU A 53 -10.12 -1.55 -5.89
C LEU A 53 -9.37 -2.42 -4.89
N GLN A 54 -8.11 -2.06 -4.64
CA GLN A 54 -7.31 -2.71 -3.60
C GLN A 54 -7.45 -1.96 -2.27
N ILE A 55 -8.00 -2.63 -1.26
CA ILE A 55 -7.99 -2.15 0.12
C ILE A 55 -6.65 -2.55 0.72
N ASN A 56 -5.81 -1.56 1.05
CA ASN A 56 -4.54 -1.76 1.74
C ASN A 56 -4.69 -1.35 3.20
N PRO A 57 -5.25 -2.21 4.07
CA PRO A 57 -5.35 -1.88 5.48
C PRO A 57 -3.95 -1.74 6.09
N SER A 58 -3.77 -0.74 6.94
CA SER A 58 -2.55 -0.60 7.74
C SER A 58 -2.34 -1.85 8.61
N TYR A 59 -1.08 -2.20 8.85
CA TYR A 59 -0.76 -3.26 9.80
C TYR A 59 -1.28 -2.93 11.19
N LYS A 60 -1.74 -3.95 11.90
CA LYS A 60 -2.18 -3.82 13.29
C LYS A 60 -1.03 -3.30 14.16
N GLU A 61 -1.28 -2.25 14.92
CA GLU A 61 -0.32 -1.73 15.88
C GLU A 61 -0.03 -2.75 16.99
N GLY A 62 1.23 -2.77 17.41
CA GLY A 62 1.74 -3.54 18.53
C GLY A 62 2.26 -2.64 19.65
N PRO A 63 3.01 -3.22 20.60
CA PRO A 63 3.62 -2.48 21.70
C PRO A 63 4.78 -1.60 21.20
N THR A 64 5.23 -0.71 22.06
CA THR A 64 6.45 0.07 21.84
C THR A 64 7.68 -0.73 22.28
N VAL A 65 8.85 -0.39 21.74
CA VAL A 65 10.12 -1.00 22.18
C VAL A 65 10.36 -0.78 23.68
N GLU A 66 10.02 0.40 24.21
CA GLU A 66 10.09 0.64 25.65
C GLU A 66 9.22 -0.32 26.47
N ALA A 67 8.01 -0.64 26.01
CA ALA A 67 7.14 -1.58 26.71
C ALA A 67 7.78 -2.98 26.81
N LEU A 68 8.42 -3.43 25.73
CA LEU A 68 9.12 -4.72 25.69
C LEU A 68 10.42 -4.75 26.47
N VAL A 69 11.04 -3.60 26.68
CA VAL A 69 12.17 -3.49 27.60
C VAL A 69 11.66 -3.58 29.05
N ASN A 70 10.54 -2.91 29.35
CA ASN A 70 9.98 -2.88 30.69
C ASN A 70 9.41 -4.23 31.13
N ASP A 71 8.91 -5.06 30.20
CA ASP A 71 8.46 -6.43 30.49
C ASP A 71 9.59 -7.47 30.47
N GLY A 72 10.82 -7.06 30.11
CA GLY A 72 12.01 -7.90 30.10
C GLY A 72 12.24 -8.71 28.82
N THR A 73 11.39 -8.56 27.80
CA THR A 73 11.56 -9.24 26.51
C THR A 73 12.77 -8.73 25.73
N LEU A 74 13.04 -7.43 25.80
CA LEU A 74 14.16 -6.78 25.12
C LEU A 74 15.23 -6.27 26.08
N HIS A 75 16.46 -6.24 25.61
CA HIS A 75 17.59 -5.69 26.36
C HIS A 75 17.39 -4.19 26.64
N PRO A 76 17.76 -3.67 27.84
CA PRO A 76 17.55 -2.26 28.20
C PRO A 76 18.06 -1.24 27.19
N GLY A 77 19.20 -1.50 26.55
CA GLY A 77 19.77 -0.62 25.51
C GLY A 77 18.88 -0.45 24.27
N CYS A 78 17.95 -1.35 24.00
CA CYS A 78 16.99 -1.20 22.90
C CYS A 78 16.08 0.02 23.10
N ALA A 79 15.76 0.38 24.34
CA ALA A 79 14.96 1.57 24.64
C ALA A 79 15.69 2.86 24.27
N ASP A 80 17.02 2.87 24.17
CA ASP A 80 17.79 4.04 23.77
C ASP A 80 17.98 4.14 22.25
N ILE A 81 18.20 2.99 21.61
CA ILE A 81 18.52 2.90 20.18
C ILE A 81 17.27 3.09 19.31
N PHE A 82 16.17 2.42 19.64
CA PHE A 82 14.99 2.37 18.76
C PHE A 82 14.00 3.49 19.07
N ARG A 83 14.35 4.70 18.60
CA ARG A 83 13.54 5.90 18.73
C ARG A 83 13.42 6.65 17.40
N SER A 84 12.26 7.23 17.15
CA SER A 84 12.00 8.12 16.00
C SER A 84 12.04 9.59 16.40
N GLY A 85 12.42 10.46 15.46
CA GLY A 85 12.31 11.91 15.66
C GLY A 85 13.43 12.53 16.52
N ALA A 86 14.63 11.95 16.52
CA ALA A 86 15.81 12.62 17.07
C ALA A 86 16.13 13.88 16.24
N GLY A 87 15.55 15.02 16.61
CA GLY A 87 15.64 16.26 15.84
C GLY A 87 15.67 17.51 16.72
N ALA A 88 16.79 18.23 16.64
CA ALA A 88 17.08 19.58 17.14
C ALA A 88 16.82 19.88 18.64
N GLY A 89 17.91 19.97 19.41
CA GLY A 89 17.89 20.50 20.79
C GLY A 89 18.17 19.48 21.90
N GLY A 90 18.54 18.24 21.57
CA GLY A 90 18.91 17.23 22.57
C GLY A 90 17.73 16.53 23.24
N ALA A 91 16.51 16.71 22.74
CA ALA A 91 15.35 15.96 23.21
C ALA A 91 15.47 14.47 22.84
N ARG A 92 15.12 13.59 23.79
CA ARG A 92 15.03 12.14 23.57
C ARG A 92 13.85 11.87 22.62
N GLY A 93 14.10 11.22 21.48
CA GLY A 93 13.07 10.89 20.50
C GLY A 93 11.98 9.95 21.07
N GLU A 94 10.88 9.81 20.34
CA GLU A 94 9.77 8.93 20.72
C GLU A 94 10.15 7.47 20.53
N THR A 95 9.73 6.60 21.45
CA THR A 95 9.98 5.16 21.34
C THR A 95 9.33 4.58 20.08
N LEU A 96 10.07 3.73 19.35
CA LEU A 96 9.55 3.08 18.16
C LEU A 96 8.38 2.17 18.53
N ARG A 97 7.25 2.34 17.83
CA ARG A 97 6.10 1.42 17.90
C ARG A 97 6.27 0.30 16.89
N LEU A 98 6.16 -0.95 17.36
CA LEU A 98 6.17 -2.11 16.49
C LEU A 98 4.77 -2.39 15.95
N HIS A 99 4.69 -3.03 14.79
CA HIS A 99 3.48 -3.71 14.34
C HIS A 99 3.36 -5.09 15.01
N LYS A 100 2.14 -5.62 15.04
CA LYS A 100 1.86 -6.90 15.72
C LYS A 100 2.69 -8.06 15.18
N HIS A 101 2.97 -8.11 13.87
CA HIS A 101 3.81 -9.16 13.28
C HIS A 101 5.29 -9.04 13.68
N GLN A 102 5.79 -7.82 13.87
CA GLN A 102 7.15 -7.58 14.37
C GLN A 102 7.26 -8.01 15.83
N GLN A 103 6.26 -7.67 16.65
CA GLN A 103 6.17 -8.16 18.02
C GLN A 103 6.25 -9.68 18.09
N GLN A 104 5.45 -10.38 17.28
CA GLN A 104 5.44 -11.84 17.25
C GLN A 104 6.81 -12.43 16.87
N ALA A 105 7.52 -11.78 15.95
CA ALA A 105 8.88 -12.20 15.60
C ALA A 105 9.85 -12.01 16.77
N VAL A 106 9.75 -10.91 17.52
CA VAL A 106 10.54 -10.66 18.73
C VAL A 106 10.23 -11.69 19.82
N ASP A 107 8.95 -11.98 20.07
CA ASP A 107 8.52 -12.97 21.06
C ASP A 107 9.09 -14.36 20.77
N ILE A 108 9.09 -14.78 19.49
CA ILE A 108 9.68 -16.06 19.07
C ILE A 108 11.20 -16.02 19.22
N ALA A 109 11.85 -14.92 18.85
CA ALA A 109 13.30 -14.77 18.99
C ALA A 109 13.75 -14.85 20.45
N ALA A 110 12.94 -14.33 21.39
CA ALA A 110 13.22 -14.37 22.81
C ALA A 110 13.29 -15.79 23.40
N LEU A 111 12.73 -16.79 22.71
CA LEU A 111 12.83 -18.21 23.09
C LEU A 111 14.26 -18.77 22.90
N GLY A 112 15.13 -18.07 22.17
CA GLY A 112 16.51 -18.51 21.92
C GLY A 112 16.64 -19.67 20.92
N GLU A 113 15.56 -19.98 20.20
CA GLU A 113 15.53 -21.04 19.19
C GLU A 113 15.76 -20.50 17.77
N SER A 114 16.04 -21.39 16.82
CA SER A 114 16.10 -21.03 15.40
C SER A 114 14.69 -20.78 14.86
N TYR A 115 14.49 -19.66 14.16
CA TYR A 115 13.18 -19.27 13.63
C TYR A 115 13.28 -18.68 12.22
N VAL A 116 12.16 -18.67 11.50
CA VAL A 116 12.03 -18.08 10.17
C VAL A 116 10.94 -17.01 10.21
N VAL A 117 11.24 -15.80 9.73
CA VAL A 117 10.29 -14.70 9.62
C VAL A 117 9.90 -14.51 8.15
N THR A 118 8.65 -14.82 7.80
CA THR A 118 8.12 -14.62 6.45
C THR A 118 7.14 -13.45 6.42
N THR A 119 7.53 -12.33 5.82
CA THR A 119 6.67 -11.15 5.63
C THR A 119 6.99 -10.45 4.31
N GLY A 120 6.09 -9.57 3.85
CA GLY A 120 6.28 -8.78 2.64
C GLY A 120 7.53 -7.88 2.66
N THR A 121 8.00 -7.50 1.48
CA THR A 121 9.11 -6.54 1.32
C THR A 121 8.75 -5.20 1.97
N GLY A 122 9.71 -4.56 2.66
CA GLY A 122 9.51 -3.27 3.33
C GLY A 122 8.70 -3.32 4.63
N SER A 123 8.29 -4.50 5.11
CA SER A 123 7.48 -4.61 6.34
C SER A 123 8.28 -4.48 7.65
N GLY A 124 9.56 -4.10 7.59
CA GLY A 124 10.49 -4.02 8.72
C GLY A 124 10.84 -5.38 9.35
N LYS A 125 11.45 -6.28 8.58
CA LYS A 125 12.02 -7.56 9.09
C LYS A 125 13.39 -7.40 9.74
N SER A 126 14.19 -6.49 9.19
CA SER A 126 15.51 -6.09 9.67
C SER A 126 15.37 -5.05 10.76
#